data_AF-A0A534U6Q0-F1
#
_entry.id   AF-A0A534U6Q0-F1
#
_cell.length_a   1.000
_cell.length_b   1.000
_cell.length_c   1.000
_cell.angle_alpha   90.00
_cell.angle_beta   90.00
_cell.angle_gamma   90.00
#
_symmetry.space_group_name_H-M   'P 1'
#
loop_
_entity.id
_entity.type
_entity.pdbx_description
1 polymer ?
#
loop_
_entity_poly.entity_id
_entity_poly.type
_entity_poly.pdbx_seq_one_letter_code
_entity_poly.pdbx_strand_id
1 'polypeptide(L)' 'MHAMLERKTVVVDGESLEMWAPPVSDFSCLPDDLRTYMTRGRWDLVFNALCYLADAVPEGRA' A
#
# COMPACT_ATOMS: atom_id res chain seq x y z
N MET A 1 7.93 16.50 8.14
CA MET A 1 7.99 15.31 9.02
C MET A 1 8.89 14.29 8.36
N HIS A 2 10.07 14.02 8.92
CA HIS A 2 10.91 12.93 8.44
C HIS A 2 10.19 11.61 8.76
N ALA A 3 9.84 10.83 7.74
CA ALA A 3 9.30 9.49 7.91
C ALA A 3 10.35 8.66 8.66
N MET A 4 10.06 8.27 9.92
CA MET A 4 10.95 7.40 10.69
C MET A 4 10.92 6.01 10.07
N LEU A 5 12.03 5.59 9.45
CA LEU A 5 12.21 4.25 8.91
C LEU A 5 11.89 3.21 9.99
N GLU A 6 11.04 2.23 9.66
CA GLU A 6 10.75 1.10 10.55
C GLU A 6 11.78 0.00 10.31
N ARG A 7 12.29 -0.56 11.41
CA ARG A 7 13.20 -1.70 11.39
C ARG A 7 12.39 -2.99 11.37
N LYS A 8 12.52 -3.79 10.31
CA LYS A 8 11.87 -5.09 10.17
C LYS A 8 12.93 -6.17 9.97
N THR A 9 12.79 -7.31 10.66
CA THR A 9 13.60 -8.50 10.40
C THR A 9 12.85 -9.40 9.43
N VAL A 10 13.51 -9.81 8.36
CA VAL A 10 12.99 -10.80 7.40
C VAL A 10 13.92 -12.00 7.34
N VAL A 11 13.36 -13.18 7.08
CA VAL A 11 14.16 -14.41 6.90
C VAL A 11 14.24 -14.72 5.42
N VAL A 12 15.45 -14.78 4.88
CA VAL A 12 15.74 -15.13 3.48
C VAL A 12 16.75 -16.27 3.48
N ASP A 13 16.44 -17.38 2.81
CA ASP A 13 17.28 -18.59 2.78
C ASP A 13 17.74 -19.12 4.15
N GLY A 14 16.91 -18.92 5.18
CA GLY A 14 17.19 -19.33 6.56
C GLY A 14 18.07 -18.35 7.35
N GLU A 15 18.54 -17.28 6.73
CA GLU A 15 19.27 -16.20 7.40
C GLU A 15 18.35 -15.04 7.76
N SER A 16 18.56 -14.45 8.95
CA SER A 16 17.79 -13.29 9.41
C SER A 16 18.48 -12.00 8.97
N LEU A 17 17.81 -11.21 8.14
CA LEU A 17 18.29 -9.93 7.64
C LEU A 17 17.52 -8.78 8.28
N GLU A 18 18.23 -7.77 8.78
CA GLU A 18 17.62 -6.49 9.20
C GLU A 18 17.40 -5.59 7.98
N MET A 19 16.15 -5.24 7.72
CA MET A 19 15.75 -4.31 6.68
C MET A 19 15.19 -3.03 7.29
N TRP A 20 15.65 -1.90 6.74
CA TRP A 20 15.10 -0.58 7.03
C TRP A 20 14.16 -0.21 5.90
N ALA A 21 12.85 -0.29 6.16
CA ALA A 21 11.84 0.13 5.20
C ALA A 21 11.28 1.49 5.63
N PRO A 22 10.85 2.34 4.68
CA PRO A 22 9.90 3.41 5.01
C PRO A 22 8.77 2.81 5.86
N PRO A 23 8.29 3.52 6.91
CA PRO A 23 7.04 3.16 7.55
C PRO A 23 6.04 3.27 6.41
N VAL A 24 5.62 2.11 5.95
CA VAL A 24 4.99 1.99 4.66
C VAL A 24 3.80 2.93 4.64
N SER A 25 3.81 3.92 3.75
CA SER A 25 2.54 4.37 3.21
C SER A 25 2.23 3.36 2.11
N ASP A 26 1.99 2.11 2.53
CA ASP A 26 1.56 1.03 1.67
C ASP A 26 0.20 1.47 1.17
N PHE A 27 0.23 2.05 -0.01
CA PHE A 27 -0.95 2.19 -0.83
C PHE A 27 -1.75 0.87 -0.73
N SER A 28 -2.96 0.98 -0.21
CA SER A 28 -3.82 -0.15 0.08
C SER A 28 -5.18 0.11 -0.54
N CYS A 29 -5.73 -0.92 -1.16
CA CYS A 29 -7.06 -0.90 -1.76
C CYS A 29 -8.13 -1.47 -0.82
N LEU A 30 -7.80 -1.68 0.47
CA LEU A 30 -8.79 -2.15 1.45
C LEU A 30 -9.86 -1.07 1.67
N PRO A 31 -11.13 -1.46 1.93
CA PRO A 31 -12.23 -0.51 2.10
C PRO A 31 -11.99 0.55 3.19
N ASP A 32 -11.35 0.17 4.29
CA ASP A 32 -11.04 1.08 5.41
C ASP A 32 -9.96 2.11 5.05
N ASP A 33 -8.98 1.71 4.25
CA ASP A 33 -7.92 2.60 3.75
C ASP A 33 -8.49 3.58 2.72
N LEU A 34 -9.34 3.10 1.79
CA LEU A 34 -10.07 3.93 0.84
C LEU A 34 -10.95 4.98 1.55
N ARG A 35 -11.68 4.57 2.60
CA ARG A 35 -12.48 5.48 3.43
C ARG A 35 -11.59 6.54 4.06
N THR A 36 -10.45 6.12 4.60
CA THR A 36 -9.47 7.03 5.21
C THR A 36 -8.91 8.02 4.19
N TYR A 37 -8.61 7.58 2.96
CA TYR A 37 -8.13 8.46 1.89
C TYR A 37 -9.18 9.51 1.51
N MET A 38 -10.44 9.10 1.33
CA MET A 38 -11.55 10.01 1.03
C MET A 38 -11.78 11.02 2.16
N THR A 39 -11.81 10.58 3.42
CA THR A 39 -12.01 11.47 4.57
C THR A 39 -10.87 12.46 4.75
N ARG A 40 -9.63 12.09 4.37
CA ARG A 40 -8.45 12.95 4.46
C ARG A 40 -8.18 13.76 3.19
N GLY A 41 -9.02 13.66 2.16
CA GLY A 41 -8.84 14.36 0.89
C GLY A 41 -7.63 13.90 0.08
N ARG A 42 -7.15 12.68 0.29
CA ARG A 42 -6.02 12.06 -0.45
C ARG A 42 -6.49 11.47 -1.78
N TRP A 43 -6.98 12.34 -2.66
CA TRP A 43 -7.54 11.95 -3.96
C TRP A 43 -6.53 11.27 -4.89
N ASP A 44 -5.24 11.58 -4.73
CA ASP A 44 -4.13 10.88 -5.37
C ASP A 44 -4.17 9.37 -5.11
N LEU A 45 -4.35 8.98 -3.85
CA LEU A 45 -4.40 7.58 -3.44
C LEU A 45 -5.72 6.90 -3.82
N VAL A 46 -6.84 7.64 -3.76
CA VAL A 46 -8.14 7.13 -4.24
C VAL A 46 -8.08 6.83 -5.73
N PHE A 47 -7.51 7.73 -6.54
CA PHE A 47 -7.35 7.52 -7.97
C PHE A 47 -6.48 6.30 -8.27
N ASN A 48 -5.32 6.18 -7.61
CA ASN A 48 -4.44 5.03 -7.77
C ASN A 48 -5.15 3.71 -7.43
N ALA A 49 -6.00 3.71 -6.41
CA ALA A 49 -6.76 2.52 -6.00
C ALA A 49 -7.84 2.14 -7.00
N LEU A 50 -8.51 3.14 -7.60
CA LEU A 50 -9.46 2.91 -8.68
C LEU A 50 -8.78 2.33 -9.92
N CYS A 51 -7.62 2.88 -10.33
CA CYS A 51 -6.84 2.35 -11.45
C CYS A 51 -6.41 0.90 -11.20
N TYR A 52 -5.84 0.63 -10.02
CA TYR A 52 -5.43 -0.73 -9.64
C TYR A 52 -6.60 -1.72 -9.66
N LEU A 53 -7.76 -1.35 -9.09
CA LEU A 53 -8.94 -2.21 -9.07
C LEU A 53 -9.54 -2.41 -10.46
N ALA A 54 -9.51 -1.39 -11.32
CA ALA A 54 -9.96 -1.49 -12.70
C ALA A 54 -9.07 -2.43 -13.52
N ASP A 55 -7.74 -2.33 -13.39
CA ASP A 55 -6.77 -3.19 -14.06
C ASP A 55 -6.78 -4.63 -13.51
N ALA A 56 -7.16 -4.82 -12.24
CA ALA A 56 -7.28 -6.13 -11.62
C ALA A 56 -8.51 -6.93 -12.09
N VAL A 57 -9.46 -6.29 -12.78
CA VAL A 57 -10.58 -6.97 -13.44
C VAL A 57 -10.12 -7.35 -14.86
N PRO A 58 -9.91 -8.64 -15.17
CA PRO A 58 -9.61 -9.03 -16.53
C PRO A 58 -10.79 -8.63 -17.42
N GLU A 59 -10.54 -8.00 -18.56
CA GLU A 59 -11.54 -7.71 -19.58
C GLU A 59 -12.31 -9.00 -19.93
N GLY A 60 -13.49 -9.21 -19.34
CA GLY A 60 -14.17 -10.50 -19.50
C GLY A 60 -15.40 -10.77 -18.64
N ARG A 61 -16.02 -9.79 -17.99
CA ARG A 61 -17.37 -9.95 -17.42
C ARG A 61 -18.22 -8.70 -17.65
N ALA A 62 -18.99 -8.75 -18.73
CA ALA A 62 -20.27 -8.07 -18.90
C ALA A 62 -21.39 -9.12 -18.74
#